data_AF-A0A3M7PY34-F1
#
_entry.id   AF-A0A3M7PY34-F1
#
_cell.length_a   1.000
_cell.length_b   1.000
_cell.length_c   1.000
_cell.angle_alpha   90.00
_cell.angle_beta   90.00
_cell.angle_gamma   90.00
#
_symmetry.space_group_name_H-M   'P 1'
#
loop_
_entity.id
_entity.type
_entity.pdbx_description
1 polymer ?
#
loop_
_entity_poly.entity_id
_entity_poly.type
_entity_poly.pdbx_seq_one_letter_code
_entity_poly.pdbx_strand_id
1 'polypeptide(L)'
;MIILDFISKNHREKSGLKFKFTKNLRKYDLGVLSIAVPTNQLDIVIPPRTDSVKLTSICYPECTKNYIPEDGITVFAGNLHTHLAGRAVRTKLGDSLILECTYGSKNRNKFTLGGFGTSDEMCINFIYYYPKIDFLGCQSTKLNEDLEKFYKNNSLMPIGTTLNGSVRNNSKLIGDHLTKLKPSRQLIERIKNFYENSDFHIGACAGDKNSSIFLTEKKEFLKPDKVFAEKKYC
;
A
#
# COMPACT_ATOMS: atom_id res chain seq x y z
N MET A 1 -26.12 -12.78 -12.71
CA MET A 1 -25.98 -12.63 -11.25
C MET A 1 -24.94 -13.64 -10.82
N ILE A 2 -23.86 -13.21 -10.17
CA ILE A 2 -22.85 -14.12 -9.64
C ILE A 2 -23.13 -14.24 -8.14
N ILE A 3 -23.50 -15.43 -7.68
CA ILE A 3 -23.78 -15.74 -6.27
C ILE A 3 -22.64 -16.61 -5.75
N LEU A 4 -22.11 -16.25 -4.59
CA LEU A 4 -21.26 -17.08 -3.75
C LEU A 4 -22.16 -17.71 -2.67
N ASP A 5 -22.26 -19.04 -2.66
CA ASP A 5 -23.03 -19.80 -1.66
C ASP A 5 -22.04 -20.42 -0.68
N PHE A 6 -21.95 -19.86 0.53
CA PHE A 6 -21.08 -20.35 1.59
C PHE A 6 -21.89 -21.20 2.55
N ILE A 7 -21.48 -22.45 2.72
CA ILE A 7 -22.13 -23.42 3.59
C ILE A 7 -21.16 -23.82 4.69
N SER A 8 -21.53 -23.54 5.94
CA SER A 8 -20.86 -24.05 7.14
C SER A 8 -21.85 -24.85 8.00
N LYS A 9 -21.36 -25.64 8.96
CA LYS A 9 -22.17 -26.58 9.77
C LYS A 9 -23.48 -26.00 10.31
N ASN A 10 -23.52 -24.72 10.68
CA ASN A 10 -24.69 -24.06 11.27
C ASN A 10 -25.14 -22.78 10.56
N HIS A 11 -24.55 -22.44 9.40
CA HIS A 11 -24.89 -21.20 8.69
C HIS A 11 -24.75 -21.39 7.19
N ARG A 12 -25.76 -20.95 6.45
CA ARG A 12 -25.73 -20.83 4.99
C ARG A 12 -25.88 -19.35 4.62
N GLU A 13 -24.89 -18.82 3.93
CA GLU A 13 -24.90 -17.45 3.45
C GLU A 13 -24.93 -17.45 1.92
N LYS A 14 -25.82 -16.64 1.32
CA LYS A 14 -25.87 -16.41 -0.12
C LYS A 14 -25.65 -14.94 -0.41
N SER A 15 -24.40 -14.59 -0.71
CA SER A 15 -23.98 -13.22 -1.00
C SER A 15 -23.44 -13.14 -2.42
N GLY A 16 -23.58 -12.00 -3.09
CA GLY A 16 -23.15 -11.90 -4.48
C GLY A 16 -23.38 -10.56 -5.14
N LEU A 17 -23.04 -10.49 -6.42
CA LEU A 17 -23.14 -9.29 -7.25
C LEU A 17 -24.10 -9.51 -8.41
N LYS A 18 -24.95 -8.50 -8.66
CA LYS A 18 -25.84 -8.46 -9.82
C LYS A 18 -25.29 -7.49 -10.86
N PHE A 19 -24.83 -8.04 -11.97
CA PHE A 19 -24.35 -7.27 -13.12
C PHE A 19 -25.51 -6.95 -14.07
N LYS A 20 -25.54 -5.70 -14.57
CA LYS A 20 -26.46 -5.24 -15.62
C LYS A 20 -25.68 -5.01 -16.90
N PHE A 21 -26.02 -5.75 -17.96
CA PHE A 21 -25.34 -5.69 -19.25
C PHE A 21 -26.19 -4.94 -20.29
N THR A 22 -25.53 -4.39 -21.31
CA THR A 22 -26.16 -3.79 -22.50
C THR A 22 -25.87 -4.66 -23.71
N LYS A 23 -26.76 -4.67 -24.71
CA LYS A 23 -26.53 -5.39 -25.97
C LYS A 23 -25.45 -4.72 -26.83
N ASN A 24 -25.43 -3.38 -26.82
CA ASN A 24 -24.47 -2.58 -27.57
C ASN A 24 -23.23 -2.31 -26.74
N LEU A 25 -22.06 -2.45 -27.36
CA LEU A 25 -20.79 -2.10 -26.75
C LEU A 25 -20.71 -0.58 -26.55
N ARG A 26 -20.07 -0.18 -25.46
CA ARG A 26 -19.71 1.22 -25.22
C ARG A 26 -18.46 1.57 -26.02
N LYS A 27 -18.20 2.87 -26.18
CA LYS A 27 -17.02 3.38 -26.90
C LYS A 27 -15.70 2.88 -26.32
N TYR A 28 -15.61 2.75 -25.00
CA TYR A 28 -14.39 2.35 -24.30
C TYR A 28 -14.65 1.23 -23.30
N ASP A 29 -13.67 0.33 -23.20
CA ASP A 29 -13.54 -0.60 -22.10
C ASP A 29 -12.94 0.11 -20.88
N LEU A 30 -13.40 -0.30 -19.69
CA LEU A 30 -12.90 0.21 -18.41
C LEU A 30 -11.74 -0.64 -17.91
N GLY A 31 -10.73 0.03 -17.34
CA GLY A 31 -9.65 -0.60 -16.59
C GLY A 31 -9.72 -0.25 -15.10
N VAL A 32 -9.03 -1.05 -14.29
CA VAL A 32 -8.79 -0.79 -12.88
C VAL A 32 -7.30 -0.95 -12.61
N LEU A 33 -6.66 0.10 -12.09
CA LEU A 33 -5.25 0.15 -11.73
C LEU A 33 -5.15 0.27 -10.21
N SER A 34 -4.32 -0.54 -9.56
CA SER A 34 -4.05 -0.38 -8.13
C SER A 34 -2.73 0.35 -7.87
N ILE A 35 -2.76 1.39 -7.03
CA ILE A 35 -1.56 1.87 -6.33
C ILE A 35 -1.66 1.47 -4.86
N ALA A 36 -0.57 0.93 -4.31
CA ALA A 36 -0.58 0.44 -2.93
C ALA A 36 0.78 0.58 -2.24
N VAL A 37 0.78 0.73 -0.90
CA VAL A 37 1.93 0.28 -0.10
C VAL A 37 1.79 -1.25 0.03
N PRO A 38 2.86 -2.04 -0.19
CA PRO A 38 2.76 -3.50 -0.07
C PRO A 38 2.20 -3.90 1.28
N THR A 39 1.30 -4.88 1.28
CA THR A 39 0.60 -5.37 2.48
C THR A 39 1.48 -6.38 3.23
N ASN A 40 2.62 -5.90 3.71
CA ASN A 40 3.70 -6.67 4.35
C ASN A 40 4.02 -6.04 5.72
N GLN A 41 4.43 -6.87 6.70
CA GLN A 41 4.70 -6.48 8.08
C GLN A 41 5.87 -5.49 8.29
N LEU A 42 6.68 -5.23 7.27
CA LEU A 42 7.81 -4.28 7.25
C LEU A 42 7.59 -3.11 6.31
N ASP A 43 6.58 -3.13 5.43
CA ASP A 43 6.23 -1.99 4.57
C ASP A 43 5.22 -1.05 5.24
N ILE A 44 4.34 -1.61 6.07
CA ILE A 44 3.39 -0.86 6.89
C ILE A 44 3.70 -1.20 8.35
N VAL A 45 4.24 -0.22 9.07
CA VAL A 45 4.49 -0.30 10.52
C VAL A 45 4.01 0.97 11.18
N ILE A 46 2.91 0.84 11.93
CA ILE A 46 2.29 1.94 12.64
C ILE A 46 2.60 1.75 14.13
N PRO A 47 3.48 2.59 14.72
CA PRO A 47 3.76 2.53 16.15
C PRO A 47 2.50 2.79 16.99
N PRO A 48 2.40 2.21 18.20
CA PRO A 48 1.30 2.49 19.12
C PRO A 48 1.39 3.90 19.70
N ARG A 49 0.27 4.41 20.24
CA ARG A 49 0.20 5.69 20.96
C ARG A 49 0.69 6.88 20.12
N THR A 50 0.43 6.84 18.81
CA THR A 50 0.85 7.90 17.89
C THR A 50 -0.38 8.62 17.33
N ASP A 51 -0.36 9.96 17.36
CA ASP A 51 -1.48 10.76 16.86
C ASP A 51 -1.60 10.65 15.33
N SER A 52 -0.47 10.69 14.63
CA SER A 52 -0.42 10.60 13.17
C SER A 52 0.88 9.96 12.70
N VAL A 53 0.77 9.02 11.75
CA VAL A 53 1.86 8.41 10.98
C VAL A 53 1.45 8.41 9.51
N LYS A 54 2.31 8.95 8.64
CA LYS A 54 2.05 9.00 7.19
C LYS A 54 2.91 8.00 6.43
N LEU A 55 2.27 7.10 5.68
CA LEU A 55 2.94 6.22 4.72
C LEU A 55 2.71 6.72 3.29
N THR A 56 3.70 6.53 2.43
CA THR A 56 3.62 6.92 1.02
C THR A 56 4.04 5.78 0.12
N SER A 57 3.27 5.52 -0.93
CA SER A 57 3.66 4.70 -2.07
C SER A 57 3.70 5.55 -3.33
N ILE A 58 4.64 5.25 -4.21
CA ILE A 58 4.92 6.01 -5.43
C ILE A 58 4.86 5.06 -6.62
N CYS A 59 4.03 5.42 -7.59
CA CYS A 59 4.09 4.92 -8.95
C CYS A 59 5.01 5.85 -9.74
N TYR A 60 6.22 5.39 -9.99
CA TYR A 60 7.25 6.20 -10.59
C TYR A 60 7.01 6.44 -12.10
N PRO A 61 7.62 7.51 -12.68
CA PRO A 61 7.47 7.83 -14.10
C PRO A 61 7.85 6.69 -15.04
N GLU A 62 8.81 5.85 -14.66
CA GLU A 62 9.22 4.68 -15.42
C GLU A 62 8.05 3.70 -15.60
N CYS A 63 7.14 3.59 -14.62
CA CYS A 63 5.92 2.79 -14.77
C CYS A 63 4.89 3.48 -15.65
N THR A 64 4.57 4.75 -15.36
CA THR A 64 3.53 5.47 -16.09
C THR A 64 3.92 5.64 -17.57
N LYS A 65 5.18 5.97 -17.89
CA LYS A 65 5.67 6.08 -19.27
C LYS A 65 5.71 4.74 -20.01
N ASN A 66 5.93 3.63 -19.30
CA ASN A 66 5.98 2.31 -19.93
C ASN A 66 4.58 1.74 -20.22
N TYR A 67 3.58 2.09 -19.40
CA TYR A 67 2.26 1.45 -19.46
C TYR A 67 1.12 2.38 -19.91
N ILE A 68 1.22 3.70 -19.68
CA ILE A 68 0.21 4.68 -20.07
C ILE A 68 0.62 5.28 -21.42
N PRO A 69 -0.29 5.30 -22.42
CA PRO A 69 0.02 5.85 -23.73
C PRO A 69 0.17 7.38 -23.69
N GLU A 70 0.81 7.97 -24.71
CA GLU A 70 1.10 9.41 -24.77
C GLU A 70 -0.15 10.30 -24.78
N ASP A 71 -1.25 9.81 -25.37
CA ASP A 71 -2.57 10.47 -25.35
C ASP A 71 -3.30 10.32 -24.00
N GLY A 72 -2.74 9.51 -23.10
CA GLY A 72 -3.16 9.35 -21.72
C GLY A 72 -4.38 8.46 -21.53
N ILE A 73 -4.86 8.45 -20.30
CA ILE A 73 -6.11 7.79 -19.90
C ILE A 73 -6.99 8.80 -19.15
N THR A 74 -8.31 8.59 -19.23
CA THR A 74 -9.28 9.32 -18.41
C THR A 74 -9.57 8.54 -17.15
N VAL A 75 -9.11 9.07 -16.01
CA VAL A 75 -9.46 8.56 -14.69
C VAL A 75 -10.76 9.21 -14.22
N PHE A 76 -11.73 8.42 -13.78
CA PHE A 76 -13.05 8.92 -13.38
C PHE A 76 -13.49 8.55 -11.96
N ALA A 77 -12.84 7.57 -11.31
CA ALA A 77 -13.13 7.22 -9.92
C ALA A 77 -11.92 6.60 -9.20
N GLY A 78 -11.94 6.67 -7.87
CA GLY A 78 -10.97 6.01 -7.00
C GLY A 78 -11.68 5.35 -5.81
N ASN A 79 -11.30 4.11 -5.48
CA ASN A 79 -11.74 3.42 -4.27
C ASN A 79 -10.56 3.37 -3.28
N LEU A 80 -10.57 4.32 -2.34
CA LEU A 80 -9.54 4.48 -1.32
C LEU A 80 -9.79 3.51 -0.16
N HIS A 81 -8.76 2.77 0.26
CA HIS A 81 -8.88 1.70 1.23
C HIS A 81 -7.77 1.72 2.30
N THR A 82 -8.20 1.63 3.57
CA THR A 82 -7.42 1.39 4.80
C THR A 82 -8.27 0.53 5.74
N HIS A 83 -7.68 0.02 6.83
CA HIS A 83 -8.45 -0.57 7.93
C HIS A 83 -8.70 0.49 9.03
N LEU A 84 -8.75 0.05 10.29
CA LEU A 84 -9.38 0.79 11.40
C LEU A 84 -8.56 1.95 11.98
N ALA A 85 -7.26 2.04 11.69
CA ALA A 85 -6.41 3.17 12.09
C ALA A 85 -6.29 4.24 11.00
N GLY A 86 -6.82 3.99 9.80
CA GLY A 86 -6.82 4.98 8.73
C GLY A 86 -7.50 6.29 9.15
N ARG A 87 -6.84 7.41 8.87
CA ARG A 87 -7.31 8.79 9.14
C ARG A 87 -7.45 9.62 7.89
N ALA A 88 -6.61 9.38 6.89
CA ALA A 88 -6.80 9.93 5.56
C ALA A 88 -6.13 9.05 4.50
N VAL A 89 -6.70 9.03 3.31
CA VAL A 89 -6.02 8.55 2.10
C VAL A 89 -6.12 9.64 1.04
N ARG A 90 -5.00 9.92 0.38
CA ARG A 90 -4.93 10.88 -0.71
C ARG A 90 -4.16 10.27 -1.87
N THR A 91 -4.67 10.46 -3.08
CA THR A 91 -3.97 10.12 -4.32
C THR A 91 -3.76 11.37 -5.16
N LYS A 92 -2.53 11.57 -5.60
CA LYS A 92 -2.15 12.64 -6.53
C LYS A 92 -1.76 12.02 -7.87
N LEU A 93 -2.20 12.64 -8.96
CA LEU A 93 -1.90 12.20 -10.33
C LEU A 93 -0.97 13.21 -11.02
N GLY A 94 -0.19 12.70 -11.96
CA GLY A 94 0.76 13.41 -12.80
C GLY A 94 1.63 12.38 -13.53
N ASP A 95 2.84 12.74 -13.93
CA ASP A 95 3.84 11.78 -14.44
C ASP A 95 4.14 10.68 -13.42
N SER A 96 3.93 10.95 -12.14
CA SER A 96 3.94 9.96 -11.07
C SER A 96 2.60 9.93 -10.38
N LEU A 97 2.21 8.76 -9.89
CA LEU A 97 1.06 8.62 -9.00
C LEU A 97 1.58 8.52 -7.57
N ILE A 98 1.05 9.34 -6.67
CA ILE A 98 1.46 9.31 -5.26
C ILE A 98 0.26 8.96 -4.40
N LEU A 99 0.37 7.87 -3.64
CA LEU A 99 -0.59 7.45 -2.62
C LEU A 99 -0.05 7.80 -1.24
N GLU A 100 -0.78 8.63 -0.49
CA GLU A 100 -0.48 8.97 0.90
C GLU A 100 -1.58 8.42 1.81
N CYS A 101 -1.23 7.56 2.77
CA CYS A 101 -2.13 7.10 3.83
C CYS A 101 -1.67 7.64 5.18
N THR A 102 -2.57 8.28 5.91
CA THR A 102 -2.34 8.77 7.26
C THR A 102 -3.07 7.88 8.24
N TYR A 103 -2.41 7.48 9.33
CA TYR A 103 -2.94 6.60 10.35
C TYR A 103 -2.85 7.24 11.74
N GLY A 104 -3.79 6.92 12.61
CA GLY A 104 -3.79 7.33 14.02
C GLY A 104 -3.99 6.10 14.92
N SER A 105 -3.09 5.94 15.89
CA SER A 105 -2.98 4.75 16.75
C SER A 105 -2.97 5.11 18.25
N LYS A 106 -3.47 6.29 18.61
CA LYS A 106 -3.50 6.80 20.00
C LYS A 106 -4.12 5.82 21.00
N ASN A 107 -5.17 5.10 20.56
CA ASN A 107 -5.90 4.10 21.33
C ASN A 107 -5.30 2.68 21.26
N ARG A 108 -4.20 2.48 20.53
CA ARG A 108 -3.54 1.17 20.38
C ARG A 108 -2.29 1.10 21.24
N ASN A 109 -2.10 -0.06 21.87
CA ASN A 109 -0.97 -0.32 22.78
C ASN A 109 0.14 -1.18 22.17
N LYS A 110 -0.10 -1.74 20.98
CA LYS A 110 0.84 -2.58 20.22
C LYS A 110 1.04 -1.99 18.83
N PHE A 111 2.15 -2.32 18.19
CA PHE A 111 2.36 -2.02 16.77
C PHE A 111 1.22 -2.59 15.93
N THR A 112 0.78 -1.81 14.94
CA THR A 112 -0.07 -2.32 13.87
C THR A 112 0.76 -2.47 12.61
N LEU A 113 0.61 -3.60 11.94
CA LEU A 113 1.45 -4.00 10.82
C LEU A 113 0.62 -4.14 9.54
N GLY A 114 1.28 -4.19 8.39
CA GLY A 114 0.66 -4.53 7.12
C GLY A 114 0.17 -5.98 7.10
N GLY A 115 -1.07 -6.18 6.64
CA GLY A 115 -1.67 -7.51 6.59
C GLY A 115 -3.13 -7.48 6.14
N PHE A 116 -3.71 -8.68 6.00
CA PHE A 116 -5.10 -8.86 5.56
C PHE A 116 -6.10 -8.97 6.73
N GLY A 117 -5.61 -9.06 7.97
CA GLY A 117 -6.46 -9.15 9.15
C GLY A 117 -7.11 -7.82 9.53
N THR A 118 -8.21 -7.87 10.26
CA THR A 118 -8.91 -6.67 10.76
C THR A 118 -8.09 -5.85 11.74
N SER A 119 -7.12 -6.48 12.42
CA SER A 119 -6.16 -5.83 13.30
C SER A 119 -4.94 -5.27 12.58
N ASP A 120 -4.74 -5.65 11.32
CA ASP A 120 -3.66 -5.18 10.47
C ASP A 120 -4.10 -3.91 9.73
N GLU A 121 -3.24 -3.37 8.86
CA GLU A 121 -3.57 -2.22 8.01
C GLU A 121 -3.19 -2.44 6.54
N MET A 122 -3.85 -1.67 5.69
CA MET A 122 -3.62 -1.57 4.25
C MET A 122 -3.57 -0.10 3.82
N CYS A 123 -2.88 0.18 2.72
CA CYS A 123 -2.88 1.47 2.04
C CYS A 123 -3.05 1.26 0.54
N ILE A 124 -4.27 1.40 0.02
CA ILE A 124 -4.56 1.07 -1.38
C ILE A 124 -5.50 2.12 -1.98
N ASN A 125 -5.31 2.42 -3.27
CA ASN A 125 -6.34 3.02 -4.11
C ASN A 125 -6.54 2.16 -5.36
N PHE A 126 -7.79 1.78 -5.64
CA PHE A 126 -8.19 1.22 -6.93
C PHE A 126 -8.72 2.34 -7.82
N ILE A 127 -7.97 2.67 -8.86
CA ILE A 127 -8.22 3.75 -9.79
C ILE A 127 -8.98 3.20 -11.00
N TYR A 128 -10.16 3.74 -11.26
CA TYR A 128 -10.99 3.36 -12.40
C TYR A 128 -10.81 4.34 -13.55
N TYR A 129 -10.55 3.82 -14.74
CA TYR A 129 -10.18 4.63 -15.89
C TYR A 129 -10.68 4.03 -17.22
N TYR A 130 -10.57 4.82 -18.29
CA TYR A 130 -10.70 4.39 -19.69
C TYR A 130 -9.80 5.24 -20.61
N PRO A 131 -9.41 4.75 -21.80
CA PRO A 131 -9.57 3.39 -22.31
C PRO A 131 -8.76 2.38 -21.48
N LYS A 132 -9.18 1.11 -21.48
CA LYS A 132 -8.44 0.03 -20.81
C LYS A 132 -7.03 -0.11 -21.40
N ILE A 133 -6.02 -0.23 -20.54
CA ILE A 133 -4.62 -0.49 -20.88
C ILE A 133 -4.12 -1.73 -20.14
N ASP A 134 -2.96 -2.25 -20.55
CA ASP A 134 -2.30 -3.40 -19.91
C ASP A 134 -1.51 -2.97 -18.66
N PHE A 135 -2.19 -2.34 -17.70
CA PHE A 135 -1.58 -1.85 -16.46
C PHE A 135 -2.41 -2.22 -15.24
N LEU A 136 -1.94 -3.20 -14.47
CA LEU A 136 -2.61 -3.74 -13.29
C LEU A 136 -2.34 -2.91 -12.05
N GLY A 137 -1.09 -2.50 -11.84
CA GLY A 137 -0.74 -1.83 -10.60
C GLY A 137 0.70 -1.42 -10.47
N CYS A 138 0.95 -0.58 -9.49
CA CYS A 138 2.29 -0.17 -9.08
C CYS A 138 2.37 0.08 -7.58
N GLN A 139 3.58 -0.05 -7.05
CA GLN A 139 3.89 0.16 -5.65
C GLN A 139 5.34 0.59 -5.50
N SER A 140 5.65 1.21 -4.36
CA SER A 140 7.03 1.42 -3.95
C SER A 140 7.30 0.90 -2.55
N THR A 141 8.54 0.49 -2.32
CA THR A 141 8.98 -0.13 -1.05
C THR A 141 10.32 0.43 -0.62
N LYS A 142 10.67 0.33 0.67
CA LYS A 142 12.03 0.69 1.12
C LYS A 142 13.05 -0.37 0.69
N LEU A 143 14.31 0.03 0.55
CA LEU A 143 15.42 -0.88 0.29
C LEU A 143 15.57 -1.91 1.42
N ASN A 144 15.94 -3.14 1.06
CA ASN A 144 16.16 -4.21 2.03
C ASN A 144 17.31 -3.87 2.99
N GLU A 145 18.37 -3.25 2.49
CA GLU A 145 19.55 -2.85 3.26
C GLU A 145 19.20 -1.79 4.32
N ASP A 146 18.39 -0.80 3.96
CA ASP A 146 17.93 0.25 4.89
C ASP A 146 17.04 -0.33 5.98
N LEU A 147 16.12 -1.23 5.61
CA LEU A 147 15.30 -1.96 6.58
C LEU A 147 16.19 -2.77 7.52
N GLU A 148 17.10 -3.58 6.99
CA GLU A 148 17.96 -4.43 7.80
C GLU A 148 18.82 -3.60 8.76
N LYS A 149 19.45 -2.52 8.27
CA LYS A 149 20.26 -1.60 9.06
C LYS A 149 19.42 -0.92 10.14
N PHE A 150 18.22 -0.44 9.82
CA PHE A 150 17.34 0.21 10.79
C PHE A 150 16.94 -0.74 11.92
N TYR A 151 16.50 -1.95 11.58
CA TYR A 151 16.04 -2.93 12.57
C TYR A 151 17.19 -3.45 13.44
N LYS A 152 18.38 -3.67 12.87
CA LYS A 152 19.58 -4.04 13.64
C LYS A 152 20.02 -2.92 14.59
N ASN A 153 20.16 -1.69 14.10
CA ASN A 153 20.65 -0.55 14.90
C ASN A 153 19.71 -0.17 16.05
N ASN A 154 18.42 -0.49 15.93
CA ASN A 154 17.44 -0.23 16.98
C ASN A 154 17.12 -1.49 17.82
N SER A 155 17.88 -2.58 17.67
CA SER A 155 17.67 -3.84 18.41
C SER A 155 16.23 -4.39 18.28
N LEU A 156 15.64 -4.27 17.09
CA LEU A 156 14.30 -4.74 16.76
C LEU A 156 14.28 -6.12 16.10
N MET A 157 15.46 -6.68 15.86
CA MET A 157 15.60 -8.05 15.38
C MET A 157 15.31 -9.03 16.53
N PRO A 158 14.48 -10.08 16.31
CA PRO A 158 14.30 -11.12 17.31
C PRO A 158 15.63 -11.78 17.68
N ILE A 159 15.80 -12.19 18.94
CA ILE A 159 17.02 -12.86 19.42
C ILE A 159 17.20 -14.20 18.69
N GLY A 160 18.41 -14.49 18.23
CA GLY A 160 18.74 -15.74 17.54
C GLY A 160 18.30 -15.80 16.08
N THR A 161 17.84 -14.69 15.50
CA THR A 161 17.44 -14.67 14.08
C THR A 161 18.67 -14.69 13.18
N THR A 162 18.95 -15.83 12.55
CA THR A 162 19.77 -15.89 11.33
C THR A 162 18.91 -15.48 10.15
N LEU A 163 19.22 -14.35 9.53
CA LEU A 163 18.53 -13.92 8.31
C LEU A 163 18.84 -14.91 7.18
N ASN A 164 17.92 -15.85 6.93
CA ASN A 164 17.99 -16.68 5.73
C ASN A 164 17.48 -15.83 4.55
N GLY A 165 18.40 -15.22 3.81
CA GLY A 165 18.10 -14.31 2.70
C GLY A 165 17.70 -12.90 3.17
N SER A 166 16.86 -12.21 2.39
CA SER A 166 16.49 -10.81 2.65
C SER A 166 15.71 -10.63 3.96
N VAL A 167 15.86 -9.46 4.61
CA VAL A 167 15.04 -9.03 5.75
C VAL A 167 13.53 -9.21 5.51
N ARG A 168 13.08 -9.03 4.25
CA ARG A 168 11.67 -9.20 3.87
C ARG A 168 11.18 -10.64 3.91
N ASN A 169 12.06 -11.62 3.67
CA ASN A 169 11.71 -13.04 3.80
C ASN A 169 11.37 -13.39 5.26
N ASN A 170 11.85 -12.59 6.21
CA ASN A 170 11.64 -12.75 7.64
C ASN A 170 10.62 -11.74 8.20
N SER A 171 9.90 -11.01 7.33
CA SER A 171 8.96 -9.94 7.71
C SER A 171 7.91 -10.40 8.71
N LYS A 172 7.31 -11.58 8.52
CA LYS A 172 6.34 -12.14 9.46
C LYS A 172 6.93 -12.34 10.85
N LEU A 173 8.12 -12.95 10.94
CA LEU A 173 8.80 -13.22 12.22
C LEU A 173 9.14 -11.91 12.94
N ILE A 174 9.68 -10.94 12.21
CA ILE A 174 10.03 -9.62 12.74
C ILE A 174 8.76 -8.88 13.20
N GLY A 175 7.69 -8.93 12.40
CA GLY A 175 6.39 -8.37 12.75
C GLY A 175 5.81 -9.00 14.03
N ASP A 176 5.80 -10.32 14.10
CA ASP A 176 5.34 -11.07 15.28
C ASP A 176 6.15 -10.67 16.54
N HIS A 177 7.44 -10.37 16.39
CA HIS A 177 8.27 -9.84 17.47
C HIS A 177 7.88 -8.40 17.85
N LEU A 178 7.72 -7.50 16.87
CA LEU A 178 7.31 -6.10 17.11
C LEU A 178 6.01 -6.02 17.92
N THR A 179 5.00 -6.83 17.59
CA THR A 179 3.70 -6.80 18.30
C THR A 179 3.79 -7.17 19.79
N LYS A 180 4.87 -7.83 20.21
CA LYS A 180 5.14 -8.22 21.60
C LYS A 180 5.96 -7.17 22.36
N LEU A 181 6.59 -6.23 21.65
CA LEU A 181 7.39 -5.19 22.27
C LEU A 181 6.54 -4.15 23.01
N LYS A 182 7.10 -3.61 24.08
CA LYS A 182 6.61 -2.40 24.75
C LYS A 182 7.57 -1.25 24.41
N PRO A 183 7.32 -0.50 23.32
CA PRO A 183 8.28 0.48 22.85
C PRO A 183 8.31 1.72 23.75
N SER A 184 9.51 2.28 23.94
CA SER A 184 9.69 3.61 24.55
C SER A 184 9.21 4.71 23.60
N ARG A 185 8.95 5.91 24.14
CA ARG A 185 8.57 7.08 23.32
C ARG A 185 9.62 7.41 22.27
N GLN A 186 10.91 7.31 22.61
CA GLN A 186 12.02 7.55 21.69
C GLN A 186 12.05 6.53 20.54
N LEU A 187 11.69 5.27 20.80
CA LEU A 187 11.62 4.26 19.74
C LEU A 187 10.42 4.49 18.81
N ILE A 188 9.27 4.88 19.37
CA ILE A 188 8.07 5.26 18.60
C ILE A 188 8.42 6.38 17.60
N GLU A 189 9.07 7.45 18.05
CA GLU A 189 9.46 8.57 17.18
C GLU A 189 10.48 8.15 16.11
N ARG A 190 11.47 7.31 16.46
CA ARG A 190 12.45 6.80 15.49
C ARG A 190 11.80 5.97 14.39
N ILE A 191 10.87 5.08 14.74
CA ILE A 191 10.13 4.26 13.77
C ILE A 191 9.26 5.16 12.89
N LYS A 192 8.49 6.07 13.49
CA LYS A 192 7.67 7.02 12.75
C LYS A 192 8.51 7.79 11.72
N ASN A 193 9.61 8.41 12.16
CA ASN A 193 10.48 9.19 11.28
C ASN A 193 11.09 8.34 10.16
N PHE A 194 11.51 7.11 10.45
CA PHE A 194 12.05 6.20 9.44
C PHE A 194 11.03 5.87 8.35
N TYR A 195 9.78 5.60 8.72
CA TYR A 195 8.72 5.27 7.75
C TYR A 195 8.21 6.49 6.97
N GLU A 196 8.13 7.66 7.60
CA GLU A 196 7.68 8.90 6.96
C GLU A 196 8.71 9.48 5.97
N ASN A 197 10.01 9.35 6.27
CA ASN A 197 11.08 10.07 5.59
C ASN A 197 12.09 9.12 4.90
N SER A 198 11.62 8.31 3.93
CA SER A 198 12.54 7.58 3.04
C SER A 198 13.02 8.46 1.90
N ASP A 199 14.33 8.49 1.68
CA ASP A 199 14.92 9.14 0.50
C ASP A 199 14.89 8.21 -0.73
N PHE A 200 15.02 6.90 -0.50
CA PHE A 200 15.11 5.87 -1.54
C PHE A 200 13.95 4.88 -1.47
N HIS A 201 13.47 4.48 -2.65
CA HIS A 201 12.49 3.42 -2.80
C HIS A 201 12.82 2.51 -3.99
N ILE A 202 12.38 1.26 -3.90
CA ILE A 202 12.28 0.35 -5.04
C ILE A 202 10.89 0.55 -5.66
N GLY A 203 10.84 0.91 -6.93
CA GLY A 203 9.59 0.98 -7.70
C GLY A 203 9.28 -0.36 -8.36
N ALA A 204 8.01 -0.75 -8.36
CA ALA A 204 7.54 -1.92 -9.08
C ALA A 204 6.20 -1.63 -9.77
N CYS A 205 6.04 -2.16 -10.98
CA CYS A 205 4.78 -2.18 -11.71
C CYS A 205 4.55 -3.50 -12.42
N ALA A 206 3.28 -3.81 -12.67
CA ALA A 206 2.87 -4.98 -13.41
C ALA A 206 1.73 -4.64 -14.39
N GLY A 207 1.79 -5.26 -15.56
CA GLY A 207 0.66 -5.50 -16.46
C GLY A 207 0.22 -6.99 -16.39
N ASP A 208 -0.70 -7.37 -17.27
CA ASP A 208 -1.27 -8.71 -17.39
C ASP A 208 -0.21 -9.77 -17.78
N LYS A 209 0.81 -9.38 -18.56
CA LYS A 209 1.84 -10.31 -19.06
C LYS A 209 3.24 -10.05 -18.54
N ASN A 210 3.53 -8.81 -18.12
CA ASN A 210 4.87 -8.36 -17.80
C ASN A 210 4.90 -7.67 -16.43
N SER A 211 6.02 -7.80 -15.74
CA SER A 211 6.31 -7.06 -14.51
C SER A 211 7.68 -6.44 -14.57
N SER A 212 7.83 -5.25 -14.02
CA SER A 212 9.08 -4.51 -13.99
C SER A 212 9.37 -4.06 -12.57
N ILE A 213 10.62 -4.24 -12.14
CA ILE A 213 11.15 -3.76 -10.86
C ILE A 213 12.38 -2.91 -11.19
N PHE A 214 12.48 -1.75 -10.57
CA PHE A 214 13.61 -0.84 -10.77
C PHE A 214 13.97 -0.10 -9.49
N LEU A 215 15.24 0.26 -9.39
CA LEU A 215 15.75 1.17 -8.37
C LEU A 215 15.55 2.59 -8.87
N THR A 216 15.10 3.49 -8.01
CA THR A 216 14.80 4.87 -8.39
C THR A 216 15.12 5.82 -7.25
N GLU A 217 15.69 6.96 -7.60
CA GLU A 217 16.31 7.88 -6.66
C GLU A 217 15.47 9.17 -6.53
N LYS A 218 15.04 9.43 -5.29
CA LYS A 218 14.47 10.69 -4.74
C LYS A 218 13.02 11.05 -5.08
N LYS A 219 12.18 10.88 -4.06
CA LYS A 219 10.79 11.36 -3.95
C LYS A 219 10.65 12.88 -4.15
N GLU A 220 11.68 13.66 -3.85
CA GLU A 220 11.67 15.14 -3.92
C GLU A 220 11.59 15.70 -5.34
N PHE A 221 11.97 14.92 -6.35
CA PHE A 221 11.86 15.34 -7.76
C PHE A 221 10.49 15.06 -8.36
N LEU A 222 9.60 14.39 -7.61
CA LEU A 222 8.27 14.06 -8.06
C LEU A 222 7.35 15.26 -7.82
N LYS A 223 6.84 15.84 -8.90
CA LYS A 223 5.85 16.92 -8.86
C LYS A 223 4.48 16.39 -9.31
N PRO A 224 3.72 15.71 -8.44
CA PRO A 224 2.35 15.38 -8.81
C PRO A 224 1.48 16.64 -8.72
N ASP A 225 0.89 17.03 -9.84
CA ASP A 225 0.32 18.37 -10.03
C ASP A 225 -1.02 18.60 -9.32
N LYS A 226 -1.82 17.53 -9.07
CA LYS A 226 -3.18 17.68 -8.50
C LYS A 226 -3.58 16.52 -7.60
N VAL A 227 -4.26 16.84 -6.49
CA VAL A 227 -4.99 15.86 -5.69
C VAL A 227 -6.21 15.39 -6.49
N PHE A 228 -6.24 14.10 -6.83
CA PHE A 228 -7.33 13.50 -7.60
C PHE A 228 -8.42 12.93 -6.69
N ALA A 229 -8.02 12.20 -5.67
CA ALA A 229 -8.94 11.57 -4.73
C ALA A 229 -8.44 11.78 -3.31
N GLU A 230 -9.35 12.16 -2.41
CA GLU A 230 -9.07 12.28 -0.99
C GLU A 230 -10.27 11.79 -0.19
N LYS A 231 -9.98 11.02 0.86
CA LYS A 231 -10.95 10.64 1.89
C LYS A 231 -10.33 10.86 3.25
N LYS A 232 -11.03 11.58 4.11
CA LYS A 232 -10.71 11.73 5.53
C LYS A 232 -11.66 10.87 6.33
N TYR A 233 -11.13 10.16 7.33
CA TYR A 233 -11.90 9.36 8.26
C TYR A 233 -12.04 10.11 9.58
N CYS A 234 -13.20 9.97 10.21
CA CYS A 234 -13.49 10.56 11.52
C CYS A 234 -12.69 9.86 12.64
#